data_AF-A0A2V7I327-F1
#
_entry.id   AF-A0A2V7I327-F1
#
_cell.length_a   1.000
_cell.length_b   1.000
_cell.length_c   1.000
_cell.angle_alpha   90.00
_cell.angle_beta   90.00
_cell.angle_gamma   90.00
#
_symmetry.space_group_name_H-M   'P 1'
#
loop_
_entity.id
_entity.type
_entity.pdbx_description
1 polymer ?
#
loop_
_entity_poly.entity_id
_entity_poly.type
_entity_poly.pdbx_seq_one_letter_code
_entity_poly.pdbx_strand_id
1 'polypeptide(L)'
;MLREVGNAVAVQLFKRLPWLAEHWARHHRFVEATAVPWARVTKPVKGSVVALVTTAGVHLESDPPFDMNDPEGDPSFREIPSDVDPRLLTITHNYYDHAAADRDINVVLPLGRLRELADEG
;
A
#
# COMPACT_ATOMS: atom_id res chain seq x y z
N MET A 1 13.22 -17.74 -2.27
CA MET A 1 13.73 -18.36 -1.03
C MET A 1 15.03 -17.74 -0.49
N LEU A 2 16.21 -17.96 -1.10
CA LEU A 2 17.49 -17.41 -0.57
C LEU A 2 17.55 -15.86 -0.56
N ARG A 3 16.99 -15.21 -1.58
CA ARG A 3 16.87 -13.74 -1.64
C ARG A 3 15.89 -13.16 -0.62
N GLU A 4 14.74 -13.79 -0.41
CA GLU A 4 13.72 -13.34 0.54
C GLU A 4 14.21 -13.44 1.99
N VAL A 5 14.89 -14.54 2.34
CA VAL A 5 15.53 -14.69 3.65
C VAL A 5 16.63 -13.65 3.83
N GLY A 6 17.43 -13.38 2.79
CA GLY A 6 18.45 -12.33 2.80
C GLY A 6 17.86 -10.93 3.06
N ASN A 7 16.78 -10.56 2.37
CA ASN A 7 16.11 -9.27 2.56
C ASN A 7 15.51 -9.14 3.97
N ALA A 8 14.84 -10.18 4.47
CA ALA A 8 14.28 -10.17 5.83
C ALA A 8 15.38 -9.99 6.90
N VAL A 9 16.52 -10.68 6.75
CA VAL A 9 17.67 -10.55 7.66
C VAL A 9 18.29 -9.15 7.57
N ALA A 10 18.46 -8.60 6.36
CA ALA A 10 18.99 -7.26 6.15
C ALA A 10 18.10 -6.18 6.79
N VAL A 11 16.77 -6.28 6.64
CA VAL A 11 15.80 -5.38 7.28
C VAL A 11 15.91 -5.44 8.81
N GLN A 12 16.03 -6.63 9.40
CA GLN A 12 16.21 -6.78 10.85
C GLN A 12 17.56 -6.23 11.33
N LEU A 13 18.62 -6.36 10.52
CA LEU A 13 19.93 -5.77 10.79
C LEU A 13 19.90 -4.24 10.76
N PHE A 14 19.25 -3.65 9.76
CA PHE A 14 19.06 -2.19 9.69
C PHE A 14 18.30 -1.64 10.90
N LYS A 15 17.28 -2.37 11.38
CA LYS A 15 16.53 -1.98 12.59
C LYS A 15 17.38 -2.00 13.86
N ARG A 16 18.38 -2.89 13.95
CA ARG A 16 19.22 -3.07 15.15
C ARG A 16 20.51 -2.26 15.13
N LEU A 17 20.97 -1.84 13.95
CA LEU A 17 22.18 -1.05 13.75
C LEU A 17 21.86 0.22 12.96
N PRO A 18 21.36 1.28 13.62
CA PRO A 18 20.90 2.51 12.97
C PRO A 18 21.96 3.15 12.07
N TRP A 19 23.25 3.03 12.42
CA TRP A 19 24.35 3.59 11.64
C TRP A 19 24.48 2.96 10.24
N LEU A 20 24.11 1.69 10.04
CA LEU A 20 24.07 1.08 8.70
C LEU A 20 22.96 1.71 7.86
N ALA A 21 21.78 1.92 8.46
CA ALA A 21 20.64 2.51 7.78
C ALA A 21 20.95 3.97 7.39
N GLU A 22 21.56 4.73 8.30
CA GLU A 22 22.02 6.10 8.05
C GLU A 22 23.11 6.17 6.97
N HIS A 23 24.02 5.20 6.94
CA HIS A 23 25.05 5.15 5.91
C HIS A 23 24.43 4.84 4.54
N TRP A 24 23.55 3.85 4.44
CA TRP A 24 22.82 3.54 3.20
C TRP A 24 21.97 4.73 2.73
N ALA A 25 21.21 5.36 3.62
CA ALA A 25 20.34 6.49 3.29
C ALA A 25 21.12 7.69 2.74
N ARG A 26 22.34 7.96 3.24
CA ARG A 26 23.19 9.03 2.72
C ARG A 26 23.64 8.82 1.27
N HIS A 27 23.68 7.58 0.82
CA HIS A 27 24.10 7.22 -0.54
C HIS A 27 22.92 6.95 -1.47
N HIS A 28 21.70 6.85 -0.96
CA HIS A 28 20.51 6.66 -1.75
C HIS A 28 19.94 8.01 -2.21
N ARG A 29 19.58 8.11 -3.48
CA ARG A 29 18.96 9.32 -4.03
C ARG A 29 17.45 9.19 -3.91
N PHE A 30 16.89 9.80 -2.89
CA PHE A 30 15.45 9.89 -2.73
C PHE A 30 14.84 10.82 -3.78
N VAL A 31 13.62 10.51 -4.22
CA VAL A 31 12.82 11.44 -5.02
C VAL A 31 12.33 12.54 -4.09
N GLU A 32 12.84 13.76 -4.28
CA GLU A 32 12.39 14.94 -3.55
C GLU A 32 11.18 15.56 -4.27
N ALA A 33 10.02 15.53 -3.62
CA ALA A 33 8.87 16.28 -4.09
C ALA A 33 9.10 17.79 -3.87
N THR A 34 9.13 18.57 -4.94
CA THR A 34 9.36 20.03 -4.87
C THR A 34 8.09 20.82 -4.51
N ALA A 35 6.92 20.18 -4.59
CA ALA A 35 5.65 20.74 -4.20
C ALA A 35 4.69 19.62 -3.76
N VAL A 36 3.74 19.98 -2.89
CA VAL A 36 2.61 19.10 -2.58
C VAL A 36 1.62 19.16 -3.75
N PRO A 37 1.29 18.05 -4.42
CA PRO A 37 0.35 18.03 -5.54
C PRO A 37 -1.11 18.15 -5.04
N TRP A 38 -1.40 19.22 -4.30
CA TRP A 38 -2.70 19.44 -3.69
C TRP A 38 -3.65 20.14 -4.66
N ALA A 39 -4.73 19.45 -5.03
CA ALA A 39 -5.85 20.04 -5.73
C ALA A 39 -6.99 20.31 -4.75
N ARG A 40 -7.39 21.57 -4.57
CA ARG A 40 -8.53 21.92 -3.73
C ARG A 40 -9.81 21.32 -4.32
N VAL A 41 -10.58 20.60 -3.50
CA VAL A 41 -11.90 20.11 -3.89
C VAL A 41 -12.86 21.30 -4.04
N THR A 42 -13.33 21.54 -5.27
CA THR A 42 -14.28 22.61 -5.60
C THR A 42 -15.68 22.08 -5.92
N LYS A 43 -15.78 20.79 -6.22
CA LYS A 43 -17.04 20.12 -6.54
C LYS A 43 -17.79 19.77 -5.24
N PRO A 44 -19.11 20.01 -5.17
CA PRO A 44 -19.91 19.51 -4.05
C PRO A 44 -19.77 17.99 -3.89
N VAL A 45 -19.65 17.51 -2.65
CA VAL A 45 -19.48 16.08 -2.34
C VAL A 45 -20.59 15.24 -2.98
N LYS A 46 -21.85 15.70 -2.88
CA LYS A 46 -23.03 15.05 -3.47
C LYS A 46 -22.93 14.80 -4.98
N GLY A 47 -22.13 15.57 -5.71
CA GLY A 47 -21.91 15.36 -7.15
C GLY A 47 -20.62 14.61 -7.46
N SER A 48 -19.79 14.30 -6.46
CA SER A 48 -18.43 13.78 -6.65
C SER A 48 -18.42 12.25 -6.69
N VAL A 49 -17.47 11.70 -7.45
CA VAL A 49 -17.13 10.28 -7.40
C VAL A 49 -15.91 10.16 -6.49
N VAL A 50 -15.97 9.25 -5.53
CA VAL A 50 -14.90 9.01 -4.57
C VAL A 50 -14.23 7.68 -4.91
N ALA A 51 -12.91 7.65 -4.85
CA ALA A 51 -12.11 6.45 -4.98
C ALA A 51 -11.14 6.35 -3.80
N LEU A 52 -10.86 5.12 -3.36
CA LEU A 52 -9.80 4.82 -2.41
C LEU A 52 -8.57 4.36 -3.19
N VAL A 53 -7.40 4.86 -2.77
CA VAL A 53 -6.10 4.42 -3.29
C VAL A 53 -5.26 4.01 -2.11
N THR A 54 -4.67 2.81 -2.18
CA THR A 54 -3.80 2.27 -1.15
C THR A 54 -2.53 1.71 -1.76
N THR A 55 -1.41 1.91 -1.08
CA THR A 55 -0.11 1.30 -1.42
C THR A 55 0.18 0.08 -0.56
N ALA A 56 -0.82 -0.42 0.19
CA ALA A 56 -0.67 -1.56 1.10
C ALA A 56 -0.57 -2.92 0.38
N GLY A 57 -0.58 -2.94 -0.95
CA GLY A 57 -0.47 -4.16 -1.76
C GLY A 57 -1.76 -4.97 -1.87
N VAL A 58 -2.93 -4.35 -1.67
CA VAL A 58 -4.24 -5.02 -1.78
C VAL A 58 -4.60 -5.26 -3.24
N HIS A 59 -5.06 -6.47 -3.56
CA HIS A 59 -5.57 -6.84 -4.89
C HIS A 59 -6.58 -7.99 -4.79
N LEU A 60 -7.26 -8.33 -5.91
CA LEU A 60 -8.12 -9.52 -5.95
C LEU A 60 -7.25 -10.79 -5.95
N GLU A 61 -7.73 -11.86 -5.34
CA GLU A 61 -7.06 -13.17 -5.41
C GLU A 61 -6.85 -13.67 -6.86
N SER A 62 -7.69 -13.24 -7.79
CA SER A 62 -7.57 -13.55 -9.22
C SER A 62 -6.50 -12.72 -9.96
N ASP A 63 -6.06 -11.61 -9.36
CA ASP A 63 -5.07 -10.74 -9.98
C ASP A 63 -3.66 -11.35 -9.86
N PRO A 64 -2.76 -11.07 -10.83
CA PRO A 64 -1.35 -11.34 -10.64
C PRO A 64 -0.83 -10.60 -9.39
N PRO A 65 -0.13 -11.29 -8.47
CA PRO A 65 0.51 -10.65 -7.31
C PRO A 65 1.46 -9.52 -7.72
N PHE A 66 1.66 -8.53 -6.85
CA PHE A 66 2.67 -7.49 -7.07
C PHE A 66 4.09 -8.07 -7.07
N ASP A 67 4.96 -7.54 -7.93
CA ASP A 67 6.36 -7.95 -7.97
C ASP A 67 7.16 -7.32 -6.82
N MET A 68 7.34 -8.11 -5.75
CA MET A 68 8.15 -7.70 -4.61
C MET A 68 9.67 -7.88 -4.81
N ASN A 69 10.11 -8.30 -6.00
CA ASN A 69 11.52 -8.48 -6.33
C ASN A 69 12.10 -7.31 -7.13
N ASP A 70 11.26 -6.41 -7.65
CA ASP A 70 11.74 -5.18 -8.29
C ASP A 70 12.41 -4.27 -7.23
N PRO A 71 13.71 -3.93 -7.39
CA PRO A 71 14.40 -3.03 -6.47
C PRO A 71 13.79 -1.63 -6.38
N GLU A 72 13.12 -1.17 -7.44
CA GLU A 72 12.44 0.13 -7.51
C GLU A 72 10.95 0.02 -7.13
N GLY A 73 10.46 -1.20 -6.87
CA GLY A 73 9.07 -1.53 -6.57
C GLY A 73 8.21 -1.75 -7.81
N ASP A 74 7.13 -2.52 -7.66
CA ASP A 74 6.16 -2.74 -8.74
C ASP A 74 5.41 -1.43 -9.07
N PRO A 75 5.54 -0.87 -10.29
CA PRO A 75 4.89 0.38 -10.66
C PRO A 75 3.45 0.20 -11.16
N SER A 76 2.95 -1.04 -11.23
CA SER A 76 1.60 -1.35 -11.70
C SER A 76 0.54 -1.09 -10.62
N PHE A 77 -0.72 -1.11 -11.02
CA PHE A 77 -1.87 -1.02 -10.12
C PHE A 77 -2.86 -2.15 -10.39
N ARG A 78 -3.78 -2.37 -9.45
CA ARG A 78 -4.91 -3.27 -9.59
C ARG A 78 -6.19 -2.50 -9.33
N GLU A 79 -7.17 -2.67 -10.20
CA GLU A 79 -8.49 -2.10 -10.01
C GLU A 79 -9.31 -3.02 -9.11
N ILE A 80 -9.90 -2.46 -8.07
CA ILE A 80 -10.74 -3.21 -7.13
C ILE A 80 -12.18 -2.72 -7.30
N PRO A 81 -13.13 -3.59 -7.69
CA PRO A 81 -14.53 -3.24 -7.78
C PRO A 81 -15.05 -2.72 -6.43
N SER A 82 -15.84 -1.63 -6.47
CA SER A 82 -16.33 -1.00 -5.25
C SER A 82 -17.31 -1.86 -4.46
N ASP A 83 -17.85 -2.92 -5.05
CA ASP A 83 -18.81 -3.89 -4.49
C ASP A 83 -18.20 -5.27 -4.20
N VAL A 84 -16.88 -5.43 -4.38
CA VAL A 84 -16.18 -6.69 -4.10
C VAL A 84 -16.44 -7.23 -2.69
N ASP A 85 -16.58 -8.55 -2.57
CA ASP A 85 -16.54 -9.22 -1.27
C ASP A 85 -15.12 -9.11 -0.69
N PRO A 86 -14.94 -8.51 0.51
CA PRO A 86 -13.62 -8.39 1.13
C PRO A 86 -12.85 -9.70 1.29
N ARG A 87 -13.55 -10.85 1.32
CA ARG A 87 -12.93 -12.18 1.41
C ARG A 87 -12.20 -12.62 0.13
N LEU A 88 -12.41 -11.90 -0.98
CA LEU A 88 -11.72 -12.12 -2.25
C LEU A 88 -10.49 -11.21 -2.42
N LEU A 89 -10.18 -10.42 -1.39
CA LEU A 89 -9.01 -9.56 -1.37
C LEU A 89 -7.86 -10.25 -0.65
N THR A 90 -6.66 -10.04 -1.19
CA THR A 90 -5.42 -10.49 -0.59
C THR A 90 -4.37 -9.38 -0.65
N ILE A 91 -3.25 -9.58 0.04
CA ILE A 91 -2.16 -8.61 0.16
C ILE A 91 -0.85 -9.24 -0.29
N THR A 92 -0.19 -8.59 -1.24
CA THR A 92 1.20 -8.89 -1.62
C THR A 92 2.07 -7.69 -1.25
N HIS A 93 2.68 -7.71 -0.06
CA HIS A 93 3.59 -6.65 0.39
C HIS A 93 4.54 -7.10 1.52
N ASN A 94 5.85 -7.11 1.26
CA ASN A 94 6.84 -7.71 2.17
C ASN A 94 7.39 -6.77 3.27
N TYR A 95 7.09 -5.46 3.21
CA TYR A 95 7.77 -4.46 4.05
C TYR A 95 6.99 -4.03 5.31
N TYR A 96 5.82 -4.61 5.59
CA TYR A 96 5.09 -4.39 6.84
C TYR A 96 4.40 -5.67 7.33
N ASP A 97 4.05 -5.71 8.62
CA ASP A 97 3.22 -6.78 9.19
C ASP A 97 1.75 -6.49 8.86
N HIS A 98 1.19 -7.27 7.96
CA HIS A 98 -0.18 -7.13 7.50
C HIS A 98 -1.20 -7.97 8.29
N ALA A 99 -0.81 -8.61 9.40
CA ALA A 99 -1.71 -9.47 10.17
C ALA A 99 -2.98 -8.76 10.67
N ALA A 100 -2.93 -7.45 10.91
CA ALA A 100 -4.12 -6.66 11.23
C ALA A 100 -5.05 -6.49 10.03
N ALA A 101 -4.47 -6.23 8.85
CA ALA A 101 -5.21 -6.09 7.59
C ALA A 101 -5.81 -7.43 7.13
N ASP A 102 -5.13 -8.55 7.38
CA ASP A 102 -5.65 -9.89 7.10
C ASP A 102 -6.91 -10.21 7.92
N ARG A 103 -7.04 -9.62 9.11
CA ARG A 103 -8.23 -9.76 9.97
C ARG A 103 -9.33 -8.78 9.60
N ASP A 104 -8.95 -7.55 9.23
CA ASP A 104 -9.87 -6.51 8.78
C ASP A 104 -9.20 -5.63 7.72
N ILE A 105 -9.61 -5.82 6.47
CA ILE A 105 -9.04 -5.08 5.34
C ILE A 105 -9.28 -3.57 5.45
N ASN A 106 -10.28 -3.13 6.24
CA ASN A 106 -10.59 -1.71 6.40
C ASN A 106 -9.46 -0.92 7.06
N VAL A 107 -8.50 -1.59 7.71
CA VAL A 107 -7.32 -0.95 8.28
C VAL A 107 -6.43 -0.31 7.20
N VAL A 108 -6.40 -0.89 6.01
CA VAL A 108 -5.52 -0.45 4.90
C VAL A 108 -6.27 -0.06 3.63
N LEU A 109 -7.51 -0.53 3.48
CA LEU A 109 -8.44 -0.19 2.41
C LEU A 109 -9.86 -0.12 3.01
N PRO A 110 -10.30 1.04 3.55
CA PRO A 110 -11.57 1.21 4.27
C PRO A 110 -12.80 1.19 3.34
N LEU A 111 -12.90 0.17 2.49
CA LEU A 111 -13.96 0.02 1.50
C LEU A 111 -15.33 -0.15 2.15
N GLY A 112 -15.42 -0.93 3.24
CA GLY A 112 -16.64 -1.08 4.02
C GLY A 112 -17.10 0.27 4.60
N ARG A 113 -16.16 1.07 5.12
CA ARG A 113 -16.46 2.40 5.66
C ARG A 113 -16.91 3.38 4.60
N LEU A 114 -16.33 3.32 3.41
CA LEU A 114 -16.78 4.15 2.30
C LEU A 114 -18.20 3.76 1.85
N ARG A 115 -18.54 2.46 1.86
CA ARG A 115 -19.91 1.99 1.58
C ARG A 115 -20.90 2.47 2.64
N GLU A 116 -20.56 2.33 3.92
CA GLU A 116 -21.36 2.85 5.05
C GLU A 116 -21.67 4.35 4.85
N LEU A 117 -20.65 5.16 4.54
CA LEU A 117 -20.84 6.59 4.27
C LEU A 117 -21.71 6.86 3.04
N ALA A 118 -21.58 6.07 1.97
CA ALA A 118 -22.41 6.22 0.79
C ALA A 118 -23.89 5.88 1.07
N ASP A 119 -24.15 4.92 1.95
CA ASP A 119 -25.50 4.53 2.36
C ASP A 119 -26.16 5.57 3.29
N GLU A 120 -25.37 6.30 4.07
CA GLU A 120 -25.85 7.37 4.97
C GLU A 120 -26.23 8.69 4.24
N GLY A 121 -25.63 8.95 3.06
CA GLY A 121 -25.93 10.10 2.19
C GLY A 121 -25.09 11.36 2.42
#